data_AF-A0A4R4SXA1-F1
#
_entry.id   AF-A0A4R4SXA1-F1
#
_cell.length_a   1.000
_cell.length_b   1.000
_cell.length_c   1.000
_cell.angle_alpha   90.00
_cell.angle_beta   90.00
_cell.angle_gamma   90.00
#
_symmetry.space_group_name_H-M   'P 1'
#
loop_
_entity.id
_entity.type
_entity.pdbx_description
1 polymer ?
#
loop_
_entity_poly.entity_id
_entity_poly.type
_entity_poly.pdbx_seq_one_letter_code
_entity_poly.pdbx_strand_id
1 'polypeptide(L)' 'MTTRERTVIRINNQRAAQYTELWVIGTPEDLALMFEAANRTGRLVFVSAPTPMGGDDTRFRRYVRLRNQ' A
#
# COMPACT_ATOMS: atom_id res chain seq x y z
N MET A 1 -21.43 -4.68 -22.50
CA MET A 1 -21.07 -3.77 -21.40
C MET A 1 -22.27 -2.89 -21.09
N THR A 2 -22.91 -3.12 -19.95
CA THR A 2 -24.13 -2.47 -19.48
C THR A 2 -23.80 -1.20 -18.67
N THR A 3 -24.76 -0.28 -18.56
CA THR A 3 -24.61 0.98 -17.81
C THR A 3 -24.21 0.77 -16.34
N ARG A 4 -24.64 -0.35 -15.73
CA ARG A 4 -24.27 -0.74 -14.36
C ARG A 4 -22.78 -1.06 -14.23
N GLU A 5 -22.23 -1.79 -15.20
CA GLU A 5 -20.80 -2.14 -15.22
C GLU A 5 -19.92 -0.89 -15.34
N ARG A 6 -20.34 0.09 -16.16
CA ARG A 6 -19.62 1.38 -16.31
C ARG A 6 -19.60 2.20 -15.02
N THR A 7 -20.70 2.25 -14.27
CA THR A 7 -20.77 2.97 -13.00
C THR A 7 -19.89 2.33 -11.93
N VAL A 8 -19.87 0.98 -11.83
CA VAL A 8 -19.01 0.26 -10.89
C VAL A 8 -17.53 0.49 -11.19
N ILE A 9 -17.14 0.39 -12.47
CA ILE A 9 -15.75 0.64 -12.90
C ILE A 9 -15.34 2.08 -12.58
N ARG A 10 -16.22 3.06 -12.83
CA ARG A 10 -15.94 4.47 -12.54
C ARG A 10 -15.76 4.74 -11.05
N ILE A 11 -16.61 4.18 -10.18
CA ILE A 11 -16.51 4.33 -8.73
C ILE A 11 -15.23 3.66 -8.20
N ASN A 12 -14.89 2.48 -8.71
CA ASN A 12 -13.65 1.80 -8.34
C ASN A 12 -12.41 2.58 -8.77
N ASN A 13 -12.40 3.12 -9.99
CA ASN A 13 -11.30 3.96 -10.48
C ASN A 13 -11.17 5.27 -9.69
N GLN A 14 -12.29 5.90 -9.32
CA GLN A 14 -12.27 7.10 -8.48
C GLN A 14 -11.72 6.82 -7.08
N ARG A 15 -12.05 5.66 -6.49
CA ARG A 15 -11.46 5.22 -5.22
C ARG A 15 -9.98 4.89 -5.37
N ALA A 16 -9.57 4.21 -6.45
CA ALA A 16 -8.17 3.93 -6.73
C ALA A 16 -7.33 5.22 -6.86
N ALA A 17 -7.89 6.28 -7.46
CA ALA A 17 -7.24 7.58 -7.57
C ALA A 17 -7.04 8.33 -6.23
N GLN A 18 -7.66 7.88 -5.14
CA GLN A 18 -7.50 8.46 -3.80
C GLN A 18 -6.36 7.80 -2.99
N TYR A 19 -5.76 6.74 -3.53
CA TYR A 19 -4.72 6.00 -2.85
C TYR A 19 -3.49 5.87 -3.74
N THR A 20 -2.32 5.83 -3.08
CA THR A 20 -1.08 5.40 -3.69
C THR A 20 -0.80 3.99 -3.20
N GLU A 21 -0.64 3.07 -4.16
CA GLU A 21 -0.38 1.65 -3.90
C GLU A 21 1.01 1.31 -4.37
N LEU A 22 1.83 0.75 -3.48
CA LEU A 22 3.23 0.45 -3.78
C LEU A 22 3.73 -0.77 -3.03
N TRP A 23 4.78 -1.37 -3.59
CA TRP A 23 5.59 -2.37 -2.91
C TRP A 23 6.83 -1.70 -2.33
N VAL A 24 7.10 -1.96 -1.07
CA VAL A 24 8.29 -1.48 -0.37
C VAL A 24 9.14 -2.68 0.04
N ILE A 25 10.46 -2.52 -0.05
CA ILE A 25 11.44 -3.53 0.37
C ILE A 25 12.43 -2.83 1.29
N GLY A 26 12.65 -3.38 2.47
CA GLY A 26 13.57 -2.81 3.45
C GLY A 26 13.79 -3.74 4.63
N THR A 27 14.69 -3.34 5.51
CA THR A 27 14.87 -4.01 6.80
C THR A 27 13.63 -3.82 7.68
N PRO A 28 13.39 -4.70 8.67
CA PRO A 28 12.30 -4.51 9.64
C PRO A 28 12.31 -3.12 10.28
N GLU A 29 13.49 -2.60 10.62
CA GLU A 29 13.70 -1.35 11.32
C GLU A 29 13.34 -0.15 10.44
N ASP A 30 13.86 -0.11 9.20
CA ASP A 30 13.56 0.96 8.25
C ASP A 30 12.06 1.00 7.89
N LEU A 31 11.48 -0.18 7.68
CA LEU A 31 10.05 -0.29 7.36
C LEU A 31 9.17 0.15 8.53
N ALA A 32 9.55 -0.19 9.78
CA ALA A 32 8.80 0.23 10.96
C ALA A 32 8.76 1.76 11.09
N LEU A 33 9.90 2.43 10.95
CA LEU A 33 9.99 3.90 10.99
C LEU A 33 9.13 4.57 9.91
N MET A 34 9.20 4.04 8.68
CA MET A 34 8.41 4.57 7.57
C MET A 34 6.90 4.40 7.80
N PHE A 35 6.47 3.23 8.29
CA PHE A 35 5.06 2.99 8.59
C PHE A 35 4.56 3.81 9.76
N GLU A 36 5.38 4.02 10.79
CA GLU A 36 5.05 4.89 11.91
C GLU A 36 4.83 6.34 11.43
N ALA A 37 5.74 6.87 10.60
CA ALA A 37 5.60 8.21 10.03
C ALA A 37 4.33 8.35 9.16
N ALA A 38 4.04 7.35 8.32
CA ALA A 38 2.83 7.32 7.51
C ALA A 38 1.55 7.20 8.36
N ASN A 39 1.60 6.45 9.46
CA ASN A 39 0.48 6.30 10.39
C ASN A 39 0.22 7.60 11.16
N ARG A 40 1.28 8.25 11.66
CA ARG A 40 1.18 9.53 12.39
C ARG A 40 0.59 10.65 11.55
N THR A 41 0.82 10.64 10.24
CA THR A 41 0.23 11.58 9.29
C THR A 41 -1.19 11.20 8.84
N GLY A 42 -1.74 10.08 9.34
CA GLY A 42 -3.05 9.56 8.96
C GLY A 42 -3.12 9.07 7.50
N ARG A 43 -1.97 8.87 6.87
CA ARG A 43 -1.86 8.46 5.46
C ARG A 43 -1.82 6.96 5.29
N LEU A 44 -1.34 6.20 6.28
CA LEU A 44 -1.29 4.75 6.19
C LEU A 44 -2.71 4.15 6.26
N VAL A 45 -3.12 3.49 5.19
CA VAL A 45 -4.45 2.84 5.10
C VAL A 45 -4.32 1.34 5.28
N PHE A 46 -3.31 0.73 4.68
CA PHE A 46 -3.07 -0.71 4.75
C PHE A 46 -1.59 -1.01 4.60
N VAL A 47 -1.13 -2.02 5.34
CA VAL A 47 0.18 -2.66 5.17
C VAL A 47 0.00 -4.17 5.24
N SER A 48 0.58 -4.90 4.29
CA SER A 48 0.53 -6.37 4.28
C SER A 48 1.43 -6.98 5.33
N ALA A 49 1.23 -8.28 5.59
CA ALA A 49 2.21 -9.10 6.28
C ALA A 49 3.58 -9.04 5.58
N PRO A 50 4.69 -9.18 6.34
CA PRO A 50 6.04 -9.18 5.76
C PRO A 50 6.25 -10.44 4.93
N THR A 51 6.78 -10.28 3.71
CA THR A 51 7.24 -11.40 2.89
C THR A 51 8.76 -11.37 2.80
N PRO A 52 9.49 -12.39 3.25
CA PRO A 52 10.95 -12.42 3.12
C PRO A 52 11.37 -12.42 1.65
N MET A 53 12.49 -11.76 1.34
CA MET A 53 13.03 -11.71 -0.03
C MET A 53 13.71 -13.03 -0.47
N GLY A 54 13.97 -13.93 0.47
CA GLY A 54 14.60 -15.24 0.26
C GLY A 54 16.12 -15.19 0.35
N GLY A 55 16.75 -16.36 0.54
CA GLY A 55 18.19 -16.47 0.76
C GLY A 55 18.65 -15.82 2.07
N ASP A 56 19.83 -15.21 2.05
CA ASP A 56 20.42 -14.47 3.20
C ASP A 56 19.98 -12.99 3.25
N ASP A 57 18.98 -12.60 2.45
CA ASP A 57 18.47 -11.23 2.45
C ASP A 57 17.60 -10.98 3.68
N THR A 58 18.07 -10.10 4.58
CA THR A 58 17.35 -9.72 5.80
C THR A 58 16.17 -8.79 5.55
N ARG A 59 15.95 -8.38 4.30
CA ARG A 59 14.86 -7.47 3.92
C ARG A 59 13.54 -8.21 3.74
N PHE A 60 12.48 -7.47 4.00
CA PHE A 60 11.11 -7.89 3.78
C PHE A 60 10.47 -7.02 2.72
N ARG A 61 9.67 -7.66 1.86
CA ARG A 61 8.76 -7.00 0.94
C ARG A 61 7.39 -6.85 1.60
N ARG A 62 6.80 -5.67 1.49
CA ARG A 62 5.43 -5.39 1.93
C ARG A 62 4.67 -4.56 0.90
N TYR A 63 3.39 -4.87 0.75
CA TYR A 63 2.46 -4.05 0.00
C TYR A 63 1.86 -2.99 0.92
N VAL A 64 1.81 -1.75 0.43
CA VAL A 64 1.39 -0.59 1.21
C VAL A 64 0.36 0.19 0.40
N ARG A 65 -0.72 0.59 1.07
CA ARG A 65 -1.69 1.55 0.55
C ARG A 65 -1.65 2.80 1.41
N LEU A 66 -1.40 3.94 0.77
CA LEU A 66 -1.39 5.26 1.38
C LEU A 66 -2.55 6.08 0.83
N ARG A 67 -3.11 6.97 1.64
CA ARG A 67 -4.06 8.00 1.19
C ARG A 67 -3.28 9.12 0.49
N ASN A 68 -3.81 9.56 -0.66
CA ASN A 68 -3.31 10.72 -1.39
C ASN A 68 -3.65 12.00 -0.58
N GLN A 69 -2.77 13.00 -0.64
CA GLN A 69 -3.02 14.30 0.00
C GLN A 69 -4.05 15.11 -0.80
#